data_AF-A0A947YQG4-F1
#
_entry.id   AF-A0A947YQG4-F1
#
_cell.length_a   1.000
_cell.length_b   1.000
_cell.length_c   1.000
_cell.angle_alpha   90.00
_cell.angle_beta   90.00
_cell.angle_gamma   90.00
#
_symmetry.space_group_name_H-M   'P 1'
#
loop_
_entity.id
_entity.type
_entity.pdbx_description
1 polymer ?
#
loop_
_entity_poly.entity_id
_entity_poly.type
_entity_poly.pdbx_seq_one_letter_code
_entity_poly.pdbx_strand_id
1 'polypeptide(L)' 'TLIADCISRVLFLEEDFDREVALVKERIASINKESILEGFLSLGEISSYGEGLPEFFNKTTVVGVLYE' A
#
# COMPACT_ATOMS: atom_id res chain seq x y z
N THR A 1 -12.45 -5.58 -0.51
CA THR A 1 -11.67 -4.40 -0.96
C THR A 1 -10.22 -4.78 -1.07
N LEU A 2 -9.52 -4.32 -2.12
CA LEU A 2 -8.10 -4.59 -2.33
C LEU A 2 -7.27 -3.34 -2.01
N ILE A 3 -6.16 -3.49 -1.28
CA ILE A 3 -5.15 -2.44 -1.10
C ILE A 3 -3.81 -2.91 -1.69
N ALA A 4 -3.15 -2.04 -2.44
CA ALA A 4 -1.83 -2.28 -2.99
C ALA A 4 -0.89 -1.14 -2.61
N ASP A 5 0.18 -1.48 -1.91
CA ASP A 5 1.19 -0.53 -1.46
C ASP A 5 2.53 -0.81 -2.13
N CYS A 6 3.35 0.23 -2.29
CA CYS A 6 4.76 0.05 -2.67
C CYS A 6 5.59 -0.28 -1.42
N ILE A 7 6.53 -1.23 -1.51
CA ILE A 7 7.40 -1.58 -0.38
C ILE A 7 8.19 -0.39 0.18
N SER A 8 8.58 0.54 -0.70
CA SER A 8 9.28 1.77 -0.31
C SER A 8 8.42 2.71 0.55
N ARG A 9 7.09 2.57 0.51
CA ARG A 9 6.18 3.29 1.40
C ARG A 9 6.26 2.73 2.82
N VAL A 10 6.32 1.40 2.97
CA VAL A 10 6.53 0.73 4.26
C VAL A 10 7.86 1.17 4.87
N LEU A 11 8.93 1.15 4.06
CA LEU A 11 10.26 1.58 4.49
C LEU A 11 10.33 3.08 4.84
N PHE A 12 9.44 3.90 4.30
CA PHE A 12 9.40 5.34 4.55
C PHE A 12 8.55 5.72 5.78
N LEU A 13 7.41 5.03 5.97
CA LEU A 13 6.47 5.32 7.07
C LEU A 13 6.81 4.54 8.34
N GLU A 14 7.57 3.44 8.24
CA GLU A 14 7.94 2.58 9.37
C GLU A 14 6.69 2.20 10.20
N GLU A 15 6.67 2.51 11.49
CA GLU A 15 5.56 2.22 12.40
C GLU A 15 4.24 2.92 12.03
N ASP A 16 4.29 4.04 11.29
CA ASP A 16 3.08 4.71 10.80
C ASP A 16 2.39 3.95 9.66
N PHE A 17 3.08 3.01 8.99
CA PHE A 17 2.46 2.17 7.95
C PHE A 17 1.35 1.29 8.53
N ASP A 18 1.64 0.57 9.62
CA ASP A 18 0.67 -0.31 10.27
C ASP A 18 -0.53 0.49 10.80
N ARG A 19 -0.27 1.71 11.30
CA ARG A 19 -1.31 2.65 11.73
C ARG A 19 -2.21 3.07 10.58
N GLU A 20 -1.65 3.40 9.41
CA GLU A 20 -2.42 3.75 8.22
C GLU A 20 -3.30 2.59 7.76
N VAL A 21 -2.75 1.39 7.64
CA VAL A 21 -3.50 0.18 7.23
C VAL A 21 -4.64 -0.14 8.21
N ALA A 22 -4.41 0.00 9.52
CA ALA A 22 -5.44 -0.19 10.53
C ALA A 22 -6.60 0.80 10.36
N LEU A 23 -6.30 2.09 10.14
CA LEU A 23 -7.32 3.12 9.92
C LEU A 23 -8.11 2.87 8.63
N VAL A 24 -7.45 2.42 7.55
CA VAL A 24 -8.14 2.04 6.30
C VAL A 24 -9.11 0.88 6.54
N LYS A 25 -8.66 -0.16 7.26
CA LYS A 25 -9.49 -1.31 7.62
C LYS A 25 -10.71 -0.90 8.45
N GLU A 26 -10.52 -0.10 9.49
CA GLU A 26 -11.59 0.42 10.34
C GLU A 26 -12.60 1.24 9.52
N ARG A 27 -12.11 2.09 8.61
CA ARG A 27 -12.98 2.90 7.76
C ARG A 27 -13.81 2.05 6.81
N ILE A 28 -13.21 1.03 6.18
CA ILE A 28 -13.93 0.11 5.29
C ILE A 28 -15.00 -0.67 6.07
N ALA A 29 -14.67 -1.20 7.25
CA ALA A 29 -15.60 -1.93 8.10
C ALA A 29 -16.78 -1.07 8.59
N SER A 30 -16.55 0.24 8.78
CA SER A 30 -17.62 1.19 9.14
C SER A 30 -18.65 1.41 8.02
N ILE A 31 -18.27 1.18 6.76
CA ILE A 31 -19.12 1.35 5.58
C ILE A 31 -19.79 0.02 5.20
N ASN A 32 -19.01 -1.08 5.20
CA ASN A 32 -19.50 -2.42 4.92
C ASN A 32 -18.80 -3.43 5.83
N LYS A 33 -19.55 -3.98 6.79
CA LYS A 33 -19.03 -4.94 7.79
C LYS A 33 -18.57 -6.27 7.20
N GLU A 34 -19.14 -6.68 6.07
CA GLU A 34 -18.78 -7.93 5.39
C GLU A 34 -17.58 -7.74 4.44
N SER A 35 -17.12 -6.50 4.24
CA SER A 35 -15.98 -6.24 3.37
C SER A 35 -14.68 -6.69 4.03
N ILE A 36 -14.00 -7.63 3.39
CA ILE A 36 -12.65 -8.05 3.76
C ILE A 36 -11.65 -7.13 3.07
N LEU A 37 -10.71 -6.56 3.84
CA LEU A 37 -9.56 -5.85 3.30
C LEU A 37 -8.45 -6.86 3.04
N GLU A 38 -8.10 -7.04 1.77
CA GLU A 38 -6.98 -7.86 1.32
C GLU A 38 -5.94 -6.94 0.67
N GLY A 39 -4.66 -7.32 0.72
CA GLY A 39 -3.65 -6.50 0.07
C GLY A 39 -2.29 -7.17 -0.09
N PHE A 40 -1.43 -6.49 -0.84
CA PHE A 40 -0.07 -6.94 -1.12
C PHE A 40 0.88 -5.76 -1.22
N LEU A 41 2.16 -6.05 -0.92
CA LEU A 41 3.27 -5.13 -1.18
C LEU A 41 3.83 -5.41 -2.56
N SER A 42 3.87 -4.36 -3.36
CA SER A 42 4.45 -4.36 -4.70
C SER A 42 5.83 -3.71 -4.69
N LEU A 43 6.66 -4.13 -5.64
CA LEU A 43 7.75 -3.29 -6.11
C LEU A 43 7.13 -2.33 -7.12
N GLY A 44 6.99 -1.06 -6.73
CA GLY A 44 6.47 -0.01 -7.60
C GLY A 44 7.51 0.39 -8.66
N GLU A 45 7.67 1.70 -8.85
CA GLU A 45 8.65 2.21 -9.80
C GLU A 45 10.09 1.98 -9.32
N ILE A 46 10.84 1.21 -10.11
CA ILE A 46 12.28 0.97 -9.95
C ILE A 46 12.99 1.69 -11.09
N SER A 47 13.99 2.51 -10.77
CA SER A 47 14.86 3.09 -11.78
C SER A 47 16.34 2.95 -11.37
N SER A 48 17.21 3.01 -12.37
CA SER A 48 18.66 2.96 -12.21
C SER A 48 19.29 3.98 -13.15
N TYR A 49 20.29 4.69 -12.65
CA TYR A 49 21.02 5.71 -13.42
C TYR A 49 22.25 5.16 -14.14
N GLY A 50 22.39 3.83 -14.25
CA GLY A 50 23.54 3.17 -14.89
C GLY A 50 24.78 3.04 -13.99
N GLU A 51 24.80 3.74 -12.85
CA GLU A 51 25.79 3.59 -11.77
C GLU A 51 25.06 3.57 -10.42
N GLY A 52 25.62 2.87 -9.42
CA GLY A 52 25.03 2.77 -8.07
C GLY A 52 23.95 1.69 -7.92
N LEU A 53 23.23 1.74 -6.79
CA LEU A 53 22.14 0.80 -6.48
C LEU A 53 20.82 1.26 -7.11
N PRO A 54 19.93 0.33 -7.54
CA PRO A 54 18.59 0.69 -7.97
C PRO A 54 17.82 1.45 -6.89
N GLU A 55 17.06 2.46 -7.29
CA GLU A 55 16.27 3.29 -6.39
C GLU A 55 14.77 3.03 -6.58
N PHE A 56 14.01 3.14 -5.48
CA PHE A 56 12.56 3.02 -5.47
C PHE A 56 11.91 4.41 -5.38
N PHE A 57 11.21 4.82 -6.45
CA PHE A 57 10.74 6.20 -6.59
C PHE A 57 9.31 6.42 -6.10
N ASN A 58 8.46 5.42 -6.29
CA ASN A 58 7.05 5.54 -5.95
C ASN A 58 6.82 5.19 -4.47
N LYS A 59 5.99 5.97 -3.74
CA LYS A 59 5.54 5.69 -2.35
C LYS A 59 4.02 5.77 -2.22
N THR A 60 3.29 5.29 -3.22
CA THR A 60 1.82 5.41 -3.27
C THR A 60 1.12 4.22 -2.63
N THR A 61 -0.10 4.46 -2.16
CA THR A 61 -1.08 3.43 -1.81
C THR A 61 -2.23 3.49 -2.81
N VAL A 62 -2.78 2.33 -3.17
CA VAL A 62 -3.95 2.23 -4.05
C VAL A 62 -5.03 1.41 -3.35
N VAL A 63 -6.24 1.95 -3.26
CA VAL A 63 -7.40 1.23 -2.72
C VAL A 63 -8.41 0.99 -3.84
N GLY A 64 -8.68 -0.28 -4.13
CA GLY A 64 -9.64 -0.73 -5.12
C GLY A 64 -10.89 -1.32 -4.46
N VAL A 65 -12.06 -0.77 -4.82
CA VAL A 65 -13.35 -1.38 -4.50
C VAL A 65 -13.71 -2.34 -5.64
N LEU A 66 -13.71 -3.64 -5.35
CA LEU A 66 -14.11 -4.67 -6.29
C LEU A 66 -15.63 -4.82 -6.23
N TYR A 67 -16.28 -4.79 -7.39
CA TYR A 67 -17.68 -5.16 -7.58
C TYR A 67 -17.72 -6.47 -8.37
N GLU A 68 -18.68 -7.34 -8.06
CA GLU A 68 -19.05 -8.45 -8.95
C GLU A 68 -20.01 -7.98 -10.04
#